data_AF-A0A2A6C4K5-F1
#
_entry.id   AF-A0A2A6C4K5-F1
#
_cell.length_a   1.000
_cell.length_b   1.000
_cell.length_c   1.000
_cell.angle_alpha   90.00
_cell.angle_beta   90.00
_cell.angle_gamma   90.00
#
_symmetry.space_group_name_H-M   'P 1'
#
loop_
_entity.id
_entity.type
_entity.pdbx_description
1 polymer ?
#
loop_
_entity_poly.entity_id
_entity_poly.type
_entity_poly.pdbx_seq_one_letter_code
_entity_poly.pdbx_strand_id
1 'polypeptide(L)'
;MLLSFALVFISSLRTHATNPSHRLPNDTYELTPVTISLQYARLIRVLEPEHQHRNLVGVFVDWQDPRLQWNSSEYGGIDHIYVTRFSVWIPEFYPCERRVIILFFSHIVVYSSHAMVVYPEQILSIRVNSSGFLNTFFTFSAYFSCEFDIYRFPFDKQNCFYCFILYNYSHKDELRFNAKFAHRPFIYDTSEWALKMHGIKNMVSLDSDFNIGLVYYNITLSRRPQFWVGLVITPTFVIGSLIIIGLFFGQGVDIVNNAVGLGLTTMMSMMAIVGILANALAKSAYIPILGWYVIAEIVIITFAVLALLYSEMIGNVTHFLLIAACTEIYRTPSALSSYSVLLLITSSLDMIAAVVSLSLAVSLQESEGVMLFVFIGPCTLAGAQFCHFMQSFHCGLLMQSAVLLSISLSFRLWMLERRSITASLNLRRILLKICVVSAVPAAITVIAFHNVAKFDIIIPRLVGQIYSSFDLRPLSFFSLQNLNVKATVALMIVVYNTGLISAIIIRRRLLRKLLSLQLSERLRHQMVFNSLTAQMFLPLSSVISCVMWALDFFGIYQSQWIQRCALMMSSSFALGSPIINLVYLRPYRA
;
A
#
# COMPACT_ATOMS: atom_id res chain seq x y z
N MET A 1 -66.33 -35.51 -37.51
CA MET A 1 -66.31 -34.75 -38.78
C MET A 1 -65.16 -33.74 -38.82
N LEU A 2 -64.99 -32.85 -37.82
CA LEU A 2 -63.89 -31.86 -37.74
C LEU A 2 -62.47 -32.45 -37.78
N LEU A 3 -62.22 -33.58 -37.11
CA LEU A 3 -60.90 -34.26 -37.10
C LEU A 3 -60.48 -34.82 -38.48
N SER A 4 -61.44 -35.25 -39.30
CA SER A 4 -61.17 -35.77 -40.65
C SER A 4 -60.88 -34.63 -41.64
N PHE A 5 -61.56 -33.49 -41.49
CA PHE A 5 -61.31 -32.28 -42.29
C PHE A 5 -59.93 -31.69 -41.99
N ALA A 6 -59.53 -31.61 -40.72
CA ALA A 6 -58.21 -31.09 -40.33
C ALA A 6 -57.06 -31.94 -40.90
N LEU A 7 -57.20 -33.27 -40.92
CA LEU A 7 -56.20 -34.18 -41.49
C LEU A 7 -56.09 -34.07 -43.02
N VAL A 8 -57.22 -33.91 -43.72
CA VAL A 8 -57.25 -33.70 -45.18
C VAL A 8 -56.66 -32.33 -45.55
N PHE A 9 -56.93 -31.30 -44.75
CA PHE A 9 -56.38 -29.96 -44.94
C PHE A 9 -54.84 -29.93 -44.75
N ILE A 10 -54.33 -30.53 -43.67
CA ILE A 10 -52.89 -30.65 -43.43
C ILE A 10 -52.23 -31.51 -44.51
N SER A 11 -52.89 -32.56 -44.99
CA SER A 11 -52.45 -33.38 -46.12
C SER A 11 -52.34 -32.57 -47.42
N SER A 12 -53.35 -31.75 -47.74
CA SER A 12 -53.39 -30.90 -48.93
C SER A 12 -52.31 -29.81 -48.91
N LEU A 13 -52.09 -29.17 -47.76
CA LEU A 13 -50.98 -28.22 -47.58
C LEU A 13 -49.61 -28.89 -47.74
N ARG A 14 -49.46 -30.13 -47.23
CA ARG A 14 -48.21 -30.90 -47.37
C ARG A 14 -47.90 -31.28 -48.82
N THR A 15 -48.93 -31.55 -49.62
CA THR A 15 -48.78 -31.82 -51.06
C THR A 15 -48.47 -30.57 -51.89
N HIS A 16 -48.82 -29.37 -51.42
CA HIS A 16 -48.43 -28.11 -52.06
C HIS A 16 -47.05 -27.59 -51.59
N ALA A 17 -46.65 -27.93 -50.37
CA ALA A 17 -45.31 -27.68 -49.83
C ALA A 17 -44.27 -28.71 -50.33
N THR A 18 -44.29 -29.06 -51.63
CA THR A 18 -43.37 -30.05 -52.20
C THR A 18 -41.92 -29.58 -52.04
N ASN A 19 -41.24 -30.33 -51.17
CA ASN A 19 -39.84 -30.23 -50.78
C ASN A 19 -39.49 -28.98 -49.93
N PRO A 20 -39.33 -29.13 -48.60
CA PRO A 20 -38.90 -28.02 -47.73
C PRO A 20 -37.49 -27.48 -48.06
N SER A 21 -36.75 -28.15 -48.95
CA SER A 21 -35.44 -27.72 -49.46
C SER A 21 -35.49 -26.86 -50.72
N HIS A 22 -36.59 -26.83 -51.47
CA HIS A 22 -36.76 -25.95 -52.64
C HIS A 22 -37.67 -24.78 -52.30
N ARG A 23 -37.22 -23.57 -52.60
CA ARG A 23 -37.90 -22.33 -52.20
C ARG A 23 -38.28 -21.50 -53.41
N LEU A 24 -39.61 -21.47 -53.63
CA LEU A 24 -40.38 -20.60 -54.54
C LEU A 24 -40.14 -20.87 -56.06
N PRO A 25 -41.21 -20.81 -56.89
CA PRO A 25 -41.06 -20.87 -58.34
C PRO A 25 -40.38 -19.61 -58.88
N ASN A 26 -39.57 -19.84 -59.92
CA ASN A 26 -38.79 -18.87 -60.66
C ASN A 26 -39.60 -17.62 -61.07
N ASP A 27 -38.88 -16.50 -61.08
CA ASP A 27 -39.14 -15.26 -61.81
C ASP A 27 -40.28 -14.36 -61.29
N THR A 28 -39.88 -13.17 -60.78
CA THR A 28 -40.69 -11.95 -60.46
C THR A 28 -41.13 -11.67 -59.01
N TYR A 29 -40.31 -11.91 -57.98
CA TYR A 29 -40.69 -11.56 -56.59
C TYR A 29 -39.79 -10.52 -55.92
N GLU A 30 -40.44 -9.57 -55.23
CA GLU A 30 -39.82 -8.72 -54.20
C GLU A 30 -39.18 -9.60 -53.11
N LEU A 31 -38.01 -9.18 -52.59
CA LEU A 31 -37.31 -9.87 -51.51
C LEU A 31 -38.26 -10.17 -50.34
N THR A 32 -38.44 -11.44 -49.99
CA THR A 32 -39.33 -11.81 -48.88
C THR A 32 -38.78 -11.26 -47.56
N PRO A 33 -39.55 -10.43 -46.83
CA PRO A 33 -39.07 -9.85 -45.58
C PRO A 33 -39.12 -10.88 -44.46
N VAL A 34 -37.98 -11.13 -43.83
CA VAL A 34 -37.88 -11.94 -42.61
C VAL A 34 -37.56 -10.99 -41.47
N THR A 35 -38.49 -10.81 -40.54
CA THR A 35 -38.27 -9.96 -39.38
C THR A 35 -37.84 -10.81 -38.19
N ILE A 36 -36.66 -10.51 -37.66
CA ILE A 36 -36.10 -11.16 -36.48
C ILE A 36 -36.23 -10.16 -35.33
N SER A 37 -37.04 -10.51 -34.33
CA SER A 37 -37.36 -9.64 -33.21
C SER A 37 -36.85 -10.23 -31.90
N LEU A 38 -35.93 -9.54 -31.24
CA LEU A 38 -35.44 -9.94 -29.91
C LEU A 38 -36.50 -9.61 -28.84
N GLN A 39 -37.04 -10.65 -28.18
CA GLN A 39 -38.15 -10.54 -27.22
C GLN A 39 -37.73 -10.84 -25.79
N TYR A 40 -36.79 -11.76 -25.59
CA TYR A 40 -36.37 -12.22 -24.27
C TYR A 40 -34.85 -12.27 -24.21
N ALA A 41 -34.25 -11.77 -23.12
CA ALA A 41 -32.85 -12.02 -22.84
C ALA A 41 -32.64 -12.15 -21.33
N ARG A 42 -32.02 -13.24 -20.94
CA ARG A 42 -31.58 -13.50 -19.57
C ARG A 42 -30.08 -13.73 -19.55
N LEU A 43 -29.38 -12.88 -18.81
CA LEU A 43 -27.96 -13.08 -18.54
C LEU A 43 -27.81 -14.22 -17.52
N ILE A 44 -27.14 -15.31 -17.91
CA ILE A 44 -26.90 -16.46 -17.03
C ILE A 44 -25.62 -16.24 -16.24
N ARG A 45 -24.52 -15.94 -16.94
CA ARG A 45 -23.20 -15.68 -16.35
C ARG A 45 -22.31 -14.92 -17.33
N VAL A 46 -21.37 -14.16 -16.78
CA VAL A 46 -20.27 -13.54 -17.52
C VAL A 46 -19.00 -14.31 -17.17
N LEU A 47 -18.16 -14.56 -18.17
CA LEU A 47 -16.86 -15.20 -18.07
C LEU A 47 -15.83 -14.20 -18.60
N GLU A 48 -15.40 -13.28 -17.74
CA GLU A 48 -14.46 -12.23 -18.10
C GLU A 48 -13.14 -12.76 -18.68
N PRO A 49 -12.47 -13.78 -18.08
CA PRO A 49 -11.19 -14.30 -18.60
C PRO A 49 -11.27 -14.86 -20.02
N GLU A 50 -12.43 -15.39 -20.40
CA GLU A 50 -12.69 -15.97 -21.72
C GLU A 50 -13.25 -14.94 -22.71
N HIS A 51 -13.46 -13.68 -22.29
CA HIS A 51 -14.14 -12.64 -23.08
C HIS A 51 -15.52 -13.09 -23.57
N GLN A 52 -16.27 -13.81 -22.74
CA GLN A 52 -17.55 -14.39 -23.12
C GLN A 52 -18.65 -14.15 -22.09
N HIS A 53 -19.88 -14.14 -22.56
CA HIS A 53 -21.05 -14.14 -21.68
C HIS A 53 -22.12 -15.13 -22.17
N ARG A 54 -22.68 -15.89 -21.24
CA ARG A 54 -23.75 -16.85 -21.52
C ARG A 54 -25.10 -16.20 -21.32
N ASN A 55 -25.91 -16.17 -22.38
CA ASN A 55 -27.27 -15.65 -22.31
C ASN A 55 -28.27 -16.69 -22.82
N LEU A 56 -29.46 -16.65 -22.21
CA LEU A 56 -30.65 -17.27 -22.73
C LEU A 56 -31.42 -16.20 -23.51
N VAL A 57 -31.49 -16.36 -24.83
CA VAL A 57 -32.06 -15.38 -25.74
C VAL A 57 -33.28 -15.98 -26.43
N GLY A 58 -34.39 -15.25 -26.38
CA GLY A 58 -35.63 -15.59 -27.06
C GLY A 58 -35.90 -14.63 -28.21
N VAL A 59 -36.06 -15.17 -29.40
CA VAL A 59 -36.21 -14.43 -30.66
C VAL A 59 -37.51 -14.86 -31.32
N PHE A 60 -38.31 -13.87 -31.71
CA PHE A 60 -39.49 -14.08 -32.53
C PHE A 60 -39.12 -13.87 -33.99
N VAL A 61 -39.53 -14.79 -34.86
CA VAL A 61 -39.24 -14.71 -36.30
C VAL A 61 -40.55 -14.72 -37.05
N ASP A 62 -40.72 -13.68 -37.86
CA ASP A 62 -41.88 -13.43 -38.70
C ASP A 62 -41.46 -13.48 -40.17
N TRP A 63 -42.15 -14.29 -40.96
CA TRP A 63 -41.94 -14.34 -42.41
C TRP A 63 -43.22 -14.69 -43.14
N GLN A 64 -43.20 -14.50 -44.45
CA GLN A 64 -44.33 -14.75 -45.33
C GLN A 64 -43.95 -15.89 -46.29
N ASP A 65 -44.78 -16.94 -46.37
CA ASP A 65 -44.67 -17.97 -47.39
C ASP A 65 -45.99 -18.01 -48.21
N PRO A 66 -45.98 -17.45 -49.43
CA PRO A 66 -47.17 -17.43 -50.29
C PRO A 66 -47.74 -18.82 -50.61
N ARG A 67 -46.94 -19.89 -50.52
CA ARG A 67 -47.38 -21.26 -50.80
C ARG A 67 -48.32 -21.83 -49.73
N LEU A 68 -48.34 -21.20 -48.56
CA LEU A 68 -49.14 -21.64 -47.40
C LEU A 68 -50.38 -20.77 -47.20
N GLN A 69 -50.90 -20.16 -48.27
CA GLN A 69 -52.13 -19.37 -48.24
C GLN A 69 -53.35 -20.27 -48.46
N TRP A 70 -54.43 -20.03 -47.72
CA TRP A 70 -55.72 -20.67 -47.94
C TRP A 70 -56.87 -19.73 -47.61
N ASN A 71 -58.03 -20.00 -48.18
CA ASN A 71 -59.24 -19.22 -47.90
C ASN A 71 -59.96 -19.77 -46.66
N SER A 72 -60.03 -18.98 -45.58
CA SER A 72 -60.64 -19.40 -44.30
C SER A 72 -62.08 -19.90 -44.45
N SER A 73 -62.87 -19.30 -45.36
CA SER A 73 -64.27 -19.71 -45.60
C SER A 73 -64.42 -21.12 -46.16
N GLU A 74 -63.43 -21.62 -46.91
CA GLU A 74 -63.46 -22.96 -47.52
C GLU A 74 -63.12 -24.07 -46.52
N TYR A 75 -62.43 -23.71 -45.44
CA TYR A 75 -61.96 -24.64 -44.41
C TYR A 75 -62.63 -24.42 -43.06
N GLY A 76 -63.91 -24.04 -43.06
CA GLY A 76 -64.72 -23.96 -41.84
C GLY A 76 -64.33 -22.81 -40.90
N GLY A 77 -63.81 -21.71 -41.44
CA GLY A 77 -63.40 -20.53 -40.66
C GLY A 77 -62.06 -20.69 -39.95
N ILE A 78 -61.22 -21.63 -40.38
CA ILE A 78 -59.89 -21.83 -39.78
C ILE A 78 -58.96 -20.72 -40.26
N ASP A 79 -58.73 -19.73 -39.40
CA ASP A 79 -57.82 -18.63 -39.69
C ASP A 79 -56.35 -18.99 -39.46
N HIS A 80 -56.04 -19.91 -38.54
CA HIS A 80 -54.65 -20.29 -38.27
C HIS A 80 -54.49 -21.75 -37.86
N ILE A 81 -53.31 -22.30 -38.09
CA ILE A 81 -52.91 -23.66 -37.69
C ILE A 81 -51.54 -23.66 -37.01
N TYR A 82 -51.27 -24.71 -36.22
CA TYR A 82 -49.94 -24.98 -35.68
C TYR A 82 -49.32 -26.17 -36.40
N VAL A 83 -48.09 -25.99 -36.87
CA VAL A 83 -47.34 -26.99 -37.62
C VAL A 83 -45.96 -27.20 -37.01
N THR A 84 -45.32 -28.34 -37.31
CA THR A 84 -44.01 -28.69 -36.74
C THR A 84 -42.86 -28.25 -37.65
N ARG A 85 -41.64 -28.13 -37.11
CA ARG A 85 -40.42 -27.70 -37.83
C ARG A 85 -40.18 -28.34 -39.20
N PHE A 86 -40.51 -29.61 -39.38
CA PHE A 86 -40.23 -30.37 -40.61
C PHE A 86 -41.32 -30.26 -41.67
N SER A 87 -42.44 -29.61 -41.35
CA SER A 87 -43.57 -29.48 -42.27
C SER A 87 -43.52 -28.22 -43.14
N VAL A 88 -42.72 -27.23 -42.74
CA VAL A 88 -42.61 -25.93 -43.42
C VAL A 88 -41.16 -25.47 -43.50
N TRP A 89 -40.85 -24.66 -44.51
CA TRP A 89 -39.56 -23.98 -44.59
C TRP A 89 -39.45 -22.91 -43.52
N ILE A 90 -38.27 -22.78 -42.92
CA ILE A 90 -37.95 -21.78 -41.88
C ILE A 90 -36.57 -21.20 -42.20
N PRO A 91 -36.39 -19.88 -42.07
CA PRO A 91 -35.07 -19.27 -42.16
C PRO A 91 -34.14 -19.81 -41.07
N GLU A 92 -33.04 -20.44 -41.47
CA GLU A 92 -32.04 -20.94 -40.55
C GLU A 92 -31.10 -19.81 -40.10
N PHE A 93 -31.08 -19.55 -38.80
CA PHE A 93 -30.16 -18.60 -38.19
C PHE A 93 -29.64 -19.18 -36.88
N TYR A 94 -28.38 -18.90 -36.60
CA TYR A 94 -27.67 -19.48 -35.46
C TYR A 94 -26.86 -18.39 -34.75
N PRO A 95 -26.56 -18.50 -33.45
CA PRO A 95 -25.57 -17.64 -32.81
C PRO A 95 -24.21 -17.78 -33.52
N CYS A 96 -23.50 -16.67 -33.78
CA CYS A 96 -22.24 -16.68 -34.54
C CYS A 96 -21.16 -17.56 -33.90
N GLU A 97 -21.13 -17.62 -32.57
CA GLU A 97 -20.16 -18.40 -31.79
C GLU A 97 -20.50 -19.89 -31.69
N ARG A 98 -21.45 -20.38 -32.49
CA ARG A 98 -21.75 -21.80 -32.59
C ARG A 98 -20.56 -22.53 -33.21
N ARG A 99 -19.69 -23.13 -32.40
CA ARG A 99 -18.69 -24.11 -32.86
C ARG A 99 -19.40 -25.40 -33.27
N VAL A 100 -19.70 -25.55 -34.57
CA VAL A 100 -20.01 -26.86 -35.16
C VAL A 100 -18.72 -27.43 -35.72
N ILE A 101 -18.17 -28.45 -35.08
CA ILE A 101 -17.13 -29.28 -35.70
C ILE A 101 -17.85 -30.30 -36.57
N ILE A 102 -17.98 -30.04 -37.87
CA ILE A 102 -18.42 -31.05 -38.83
C ILE A 102 -17.18 -31.85 -39.20
N LEU A 103 -16.96 -32.99 -38.54
CA LEU A 103 -16.01 -33.98 -39.06
C LEU A 103 -16.67 -34.62 -40.29
N PHE A 104 -16.36 -34.12 -41.48
CA PHE A 104 -16.91 -34.61 -42.76
C PHE A 104 -16.60 -36.09 -43.07
N PHE A 105 -15.85 -36.81 -42.23
CA PHE A 105 -15.41 -38.18 -42.49
C PHE A 105 -16.11 -39.27 -41.69
N SER A 106 -16.94 -38.94 -40.72
CA SER A 106 -17.79 -39.93 -40.06
C SER A 106 -19.07 -39.25 -39.61
N HIS A 107 -20.21 -39.91 -39.78
CA HIS A 107 -21.56 -39.45 -39.42
C HIS A 107 -21.77 -39.12 -37.91
N ILE A 108 -20.71 -38.80 -37.18
CA ILE A 108 -20.71 -38.42 -35.78
C ILE A 108 -20.62 -36.90 -35.69
N VAL A 109 -21.77 -36.25 -35.48
CA VAL A 109 -21.83 -34.87 -35.01
C VAL A 109 -21.50 -34.87 -33.53
N VAL A 110 -20.26 -34.54 -33.17
CA VAL A 110 -19.90 -34.27 -31.77
C VAL A 110 -20.29 -32.83 -31.46
N TYR A 111 -21.36 -32.64 -30.69
CA TYR A 111 -21.74 -31.34 -30.16
C TYR A 111 -20.71 -30.88 -29.11
N SER A 112 -19.71 -30.09 -29.53
CA SER A 112 -18.94 -29.29 -28.59
C SER A 112 -19.83 -28.14 -28.10
N SER A 113 -20.22 -28.20 -26.84
CA SER A 113 -21.33 -27.47 -26.24
C SER A 113 -21.01 -26.01 -25.90
N HIS A 114 -21.14 -25.10 -26.87
CA HIS A 114 -21.19 -23.65 -26.59
C HIS A 114 -22.42 -22.89 -27.15
N ALA A 115 -23.27 -23.54 -27.95
CA ALA A 115 -24.62 -23.03 -28.22
C ALA A 115 -25.59 -24.20 -28.32
N MET A 116 -26.51 -24.29 -27.34
CA MET A 116 -27.55 -25.31 -27.31
C MET A 116 -28.90 -24.63 -27.57
N VAL A 117 -29.64 -25.14 -28.56
CA VAL A 117 -31.06 -24.81 -28.71
C VAL A 117 -31.78 -25.45 -27.52
N VAL A 118 -32.51 -24.66 -26.74
CA VAL A 118 -33.09 -25.12 -25.46
C VAL A 118 -34.24 -26.11 -25.69
N TYR A 119 -34.78 -26.16 -26.91
CA TYR A 119 -35.77 -27.14 -27.33
C TYR A 119 -35.19 -28.12 -28.35
N PRO A 120 -35.58 -29.40 -28.31
CA PRO A 120 -35.36 -30.30 -29.45
C PRO A 120 -36.03 -29.67 -30.68
N GLU A 121 -35.33 -29.63 -31.82
CA GLU A 121 -35.87 -29.08 -33.08
C GLU A 121 -37.23 -29.68 -33.47
N GLN A 122 -37.54 -30.88 -32.96
CA GLN A 122 -38.76 -31.64 -33.20
C GLN A 122 -40.02 -31.09 -32.51
N ILE A 123 -39.89 -30.23 -31.48
CA ILE A 123 -41.03 -29.72 -30.66
C ILE A 123 -41.38 -28.26 -31.01
N LEU A 124 -40.68 -27.62 -31.95
CA LEU A 124 -40.97 -26.25 -32.35
C LEU A 124 -42.33 -26.18 -33.07
N SER A 125 -43.32 -25.57 -32.42
CA SER A 125 -44.62 -25.24 -32.99
C SER A 125 -44.56 -23.91 -33.73
N ILE A 126 -45.01 -23.90 -34.98
CA ILE A 126 -45.05 -22.71 -35.84
C ILE A 126 -46.51 -22.39 -36.10
N ARG A 127 -46.90 -21.14 -35.87
CA ARG A 127 -48.24 -20.70 -36.20
C ARG A 127 -48.23 -20.19 -37.63
N VAL A 128 -49.13 -20.74 -38.44
CA VAL A 128 -49.37 -20.33 -39.83
C VAL A 128 -50.75 -19.70 -39.88
N ASN A 129 -50.86 -18.50 -40.44
CA ASN A 129 -52.12 -17.81 -40.68
C ASN A 129 -52.62 -18.08 -42.10
N SER A 130 -53.93 -17.94 -42.35
CA SER A 130 -54.58 -18.11 -43.65
C SER A 130 -53.99 -17.23 -44.75
N SER A 131 -53.46 -16.06 -44.36
CA SER A 131 -52.73 -15.15 -45.22
C SER A 131 -51.36 -15.67 -45.65
N GLY A 132 -50.88 -16.83 -45.20
CA GLY A 132 -49.53 -17.34 -45.45
C GLY A 132 -48.45 -16.66 -44.58
N PHE A 133 -48.86 -15.95 -43.52
CA PHE A 133 -47.96 -15.35 -42.55
C PHE A 133 -47.58 -16.40 -41.49
N LEU A 134 -46.28 -16.56 -41.24
CA LEU A 134 -45.74 -17.51 -40.29
C LEU A 134 -45.04 -16.77 -39.17
N ASN A 135 -45.25 -17.26 -37.95
CA ASN A 135 -44.45 -16.84 -36.82
C ASN A 135 -44.06 -17.99 -35.91
N THR A 136 -42.89 -17.85 -35.31
CA THR A 136 -42.39 -18.80 -34.31
C THR A 136 -41.43 -18.13 -33.35
N PHE A 137 -41.23 -18.75 -32.20
CA PHE A 137 -40.35 -18.26 -31.14
C PHE A 137 -39.22 -19.26 -30.91
N PHE A 138 -37.99 -18.80 -31.08
CA PHE A 138 -36.79 -19.57 -30.82
C PHE A 138 -36.15 -19.16 -29.50
N THR A 139 -35.70 -20.15 -28.73
CA THR A 139 -34.92 -19.93 -27.51
C THR A 139 -33.54 -20.55 -27.64
N PHE A 140 -32.51 -19.71 -27.54
CA PHE A 140 -31.11 -20.08 -27.63
C PHE A 140 -30.40 -19.89 -26.29
N SER A 141 -29.66 -20.90 -25.82
CA SER A 141 -28.66 -20.72 -24.77
C SER A 141 -27.28 -20.75 -25.42
N ALA A 142 -26.65 -19.58 -25.56
CA ALA A 142 -25.36 -19.47 -26.24
C ALA A 142 -24.37 -18.62 -25.44
N TYR A 143 -23.08 -18.93 -25.61
CA TYR A 143 -22.00 -18.00 -25.30
C TYR A 143 -21.86 -17.02 -26.46
N PHE A 144 -21.73 -15.74 -26.14
CA PHE A 144 -21.41 -14.71 -27.10
C PHE A 144 -20.09 -14.07 -26.69
N SER A 145 -19.20 -13.85 -27.66
CA SER A 145 -17.94 -13.17 -27.45
C SER A 145 -18.17 -11.67 -27.29
N CYS A 146 -17.51 -11.07 -26.31
CA CYS A 146 -17.49 -9.63 -26.10
C CYS A 146 -16.12 -9.21 -25.59
N GLU A 147 -15.53 -8.21 -26.23
CA GLU A 147 -14.31 -7.60 -25.75
C GLU A 147 -14.63 -6.72 -24.53
N PHE A 148 -14.07 -7.08 -23.37
CA PHE A 148 -14.32 -6.39 -22.12
C PHE A 148 -13.26 -5.29 -21.93
N ASP A 149 -13.70 -4.03 -21.83
CA ASP A 149 -12.86 -2.94 -21.37
C ASP A 149 -12.84 -2.95 -19.84
N ILE A 150 -11.78 -3.53 -19.29
CA ILE A 150 -11.59 -3.64 -17.84
C ILE A 150 -11.00 -2.36 -17.22
N TYR A 151 -10.69 -1.32 -17.99
CA TYR A 151 -10.01 -0.14 -17.46
C TYR A 151 -10.74 0.47 -16.27
N ARG A 152 -12.08 0.59 -16.33
CA ARG A 152 -12.89 1.20 -15.25
C ARG A 152 -13.38 0.23 -14.18
N PHE A 153 -12.88 -1.00 -14.14
CA PHE A 153 -13.30 -1.98 -13.15
C PHE A 153 -13.11 -1.47 -11.70
N PRO A 154 -14.08 -1.67 -10.77
CA PRO A 154 -15.34 -2.42 -10.89
C PRO A 154 -16.57 -1.59 -11.33
N PHE A 155 -16.37 -0.35 -11.78
CA PHE A 155 -17.42 0.55 -12.27
C PHE A 155 -17.56 0.50 -13.80
N ASP A 156 -17.22 -0.64 -14.39
CA ASP A 156 -17.12 -0.84 -15.82
C ASP A 156 -18.49 -0.99 -16.50
N LYS A 157 -18.52 -0.56 -17.76
CA LYS A 157 -19.65 -0.71 -18.67
C LYS A 157 -19.12 -1.28 -19.98
N GLN A 158 -19.74 -2.35 -20.42
CA GLN A 158 -19.30 -3.15 -21.55
C GLN A 158 -20.32 -3.04 -22.66
N ASN A 159 -19.86 -2.71 -23.87
CA ASN A 159 -20.70 -2.62 -25.05
C ASN A 159 -20.52 -3.92 -25.85
N CYS A 160 -21.44 -4.85 -25.66
CA CYS A 160 -21.43 -6.16 -26.29
C CYS A 160 -22.51 -6.24 -27.38
N PHE A 161 -22.53 -7.35 -28.11
CA PHE A 161 -23.57 -7.61 -29.09
C PHE A 161 -23.98 -9.07 -29.10
N TYR A 162 -25.26 -9.34 -29.34
CA TYR A 162 -25.68 -10.67 -29.76
C TYR A 162 -25.52 -10.77 -31.27
N CYS A 163 -24.63 -11.66 -31.70
CA CYS A 163 -24.38 -11.95 -33.11
C CYS A 163 -25.16 -13.18 -33.53
N PHE A 164 -25.97 -13.05 -34.59
CA PHE A 164 -26.62 -14.16 -35.27
C PHE A 164 -26.14 -14.24 -36.72
N ILE A 165 -25.73 -15.44 -37.14
CA ILE A 165 -25.33 -15.78 -38.50
C ILE A 165 -26.48 -16.44 -39.24
N LEU A 166 -26.68 -16.01 -40.47
CA LEU A 166 -27.60 -16.57 -41.44
C LEU A 166 -26.78 -17.17 -42.57
N TYR A 167 -26.71 -18.50 -42.57
CA TYR A 167 -25.86 -19.26 -43.47
C TYR A 167 -26.59 -19.52 -44.79
N ASN A 168 -25.90 -19.44 -45.92
CA ASN A 168 -26.45 -19.59 -47.28
C ASN A 168 -27.49 -18.52 -47.71
N TYR A 169 -27.56 -17.39 -47.00
CA TYR A 169 -28.49 -16.31 -47.36
C TYR A 169 -27.73 -15.01 -47.65
N SER A 170 -27.66 -14.62 -48.92
CA SER A 170 -27.14 -13.33 -49.39
C SER A 170 -28.21 -12.24 -49.28
N HIS A 171 -27.82 -11.03 -48.87
CA HIS A 171 -28.71 -9.84 -48.84
C HIS A 171 -29.14 -9.40 -50.26
N LYS A 172 -28.47 -9.88 -51.32
CA LYS A 172 -28.70 -9.42 -52.69
C LYS A 172 -29.73 -10.26 -53.44
N ASP A 173 -29.96 -11.51 -53.05
CA ASP A 173 -30.50 -12.50 -54.00
C ASP A 173 -31.89 -13.06 -53.61
N GLU A 174 -32.25 -13.16 -52.31
CA GLU A 174 -33.49 -13.91 -51.94
C GLU A 174 -34.26 -13.43 -50.68
N LEU A 175 -33.59 -12.86 -49.67
CA LEU A 175 -34.19 -12.52 -48.37
C LEU A 175 -33.85 -11.11 -47.90
N ARG A 176 -34.87 -10.36 -47.47
CA ARG A 176 -34.68 -9.09 -46.77
C ARG A 176 -34.83 -9.30 -45.27
N PHE A 177 -33.72 -9.41 -44.56
CA PHE A 177 -33.76 -9.53 -43.11
C PHE A 177 -33.94 -8.16 -42.45
N ASN A 178 -34.88 -8.08 -41.52
CA ASN A 178 -35.13 -6.89 -40.71
C ASN A 178 -34.95 -7.25 -39.24
N ALA A 179 -33.94 -6.67 -38.58
CA ALA A 179 -33.74 -6.85 -37.16
C ALA A 179 -34.52 -5.80 -36.38
N LYS A 180 -35.32 -6.23 -35.40
CA LYS A 180 -36.10 -5.35 -34.53
C LYS A 180 -35.96 -5.75 -33.05
N PHE A 181 -36.18 -4.81 -32.15
CA PHE A 181 -36.46 -5.14 -30.76
C PHE A 181 -37.97 -5.21 -30.56
N ALA A 182 -38.40 -6.05 -29.63
CA ALA A 182 -39.74 -5.95 -29.08
C ALA A 182 -39.99 -4.56 -28.50
N HIS A 183 -41.24 -4.09 -28.52
CA HIS A 183 -41.62 -2.81 -27.90
C HIS A 183 -41.27 -2.79 -26.39
N ARG A 184 -41.33 -3.96 -25.73
CA ARG A 184 -40.89 -4.18 -24.34
C ARG A 184 -40.25 -5.56 -24.21
N PRO A 185 -38.93 -5.71 -24.43
CA PRO A 185 -38.27 -7.00 -24.28
C PRO A 185 -38.24 -7.41 -22.79
N PHE A 186 -38.42 -8.70 -22.52
CA PHE A 186 -38.25 -9.28 -21.20
C PHE A 186 -36.76 -9.45 -20.92
N ILE A 187 -36.20 -8.55 -20.11
CA ILE A 187 -34.79 -8.52 -19.76
C ILE A 187 -34.62 -8.97 -18.30
N TYR A 188 -33.85 -10.03 -18.09
CA TYR A 188 -33.49 -10.52 -16.77
C TYR A 188 -31.98 -10.38 -16.58
N ASP A 189 -31.62 -9.63 -15.55
CA ASP A 189 -30.24 -9.34 -15.19
C ASP A 189 -29.78 -10.22 -14.03
N THR A 190 -28.50 -10.10 -13.65
CA THR A 190 -27.88 -10.86 -12.57
C THR A 190 -27.66 -9.94 -11.35
N SER A 191 -27.39 -10.50 -10.18
CA SER A 191 -27.02 -9.74 -8.98
C SER A 191 -25.81 -8.82 -9.20
N GLU A 192 -24.84 -9.25 -10.01
CA GLU A 192 -23.61 -8.50 -10.30
C GLU A 192 -23.70 -7.64 -11.58
N TRP A 193 -24.47 -8.05 -12.58
CA TRP A 193 -24.47 -7.43 -13.90
C TRP A 193 -25.87 -7.00 -14.31
N ALA A 194 -26.02 -5.71 -14.63
CA ALA A 194 -27.24 -5.15 -15.22
C ALA A 194 -27.15 -5.20 -16.75
N LEU A 195 -28.10 -5.87 -17.40
CA LEU A 195 -28.22 -5.96 -18.85
C LEU A 195 -29.16 -4.86 -19.38
N LYS A 196 -28.69 -4.07 -20.35
CA LYS A 196 -29.49 -3.08 -21.08
C LYS A 196 -29.36 -3.32 -22.58
N MET A 197 -30.41 -3.06 -23.35
CA MET A 197 -30.38 -3.16 -24.81
C MET A 197 -30.40 -1.76 -25.42
N HIS A 198 -29.51 -1.47 -26.37
CA HIS A 198 -29.34 -0.14 -26.94
C HIS A 198 -29.25 -0.18 -28.47
N GLY A 199 -30.37 -0.01 -29.17
CA GLY A 199 -30.34 0.17 -30.62
C GLY A 199 -29.82 -1.06 -31.40
N ILE A 200 -30.05 -1.06 -32.71
CA ILE A 200 -29.72 -2.18 -33.58
C ILE A 200 -28.61 -1.69 -34.50
N LYS A 201 -27.50 -2.41 -34.58
CA LYS A 201 -26.54 -2.20 -35.67
C LYS A 201 -26.94 -3.14 -36.80
N ASN A 202 -27.32 -2.53 -37.93
CA ASN A 202 -27.84 -3.25 -39.09
C ASN A 202 -26.81 -4.24 -39.66
N MET A 203 -27.35 -5.14 -40.46
CA MET A 203 -26.68 -6.26 -41.11
C MET A 203 -25.43 -5.83 -41.88
N VAL A 204 -24.31 -6.49 -41.58
CA VAL A 204 -23.06 -6.32 -42.34
C VAL A 204 -22.81 -7.61 -43.11
N SER A 205 -22.88 -7.56 -44.44
CA SER A 205 -22.40 -8.65 -45.30
C SER A 205 -20.88 -8.63 -45.26
N LEU A 206 -20.26 -9.66 -44.66
CA LEU A 206 -18.81 -9.74 -44.51
C LEU A 206 -18.08 -10.03 -45.82
N ASP A 207 -18.72 -10.72 -46.78
CA ASP A 207 -18.05 -11.11 -48.02
C ASP A 207 -19.05 -11.40 -49.14
N SER A 208 -18.71 -11.02 -50.38
CA SER A 208 -19.53 -11.33 -51.57
C SER A 208 -19.47 -12.80 -51.97
N ASP A 209 -18.43 -13.51 -51.54
CA ASP A 209 -18.10 -14.84 -52.07
C ASP A 209 -18.71 -15.97 -51.22
N PHE A 210 -19.09 -15.70 -49.97
CA PHE A 210 -19.59 -16.72 -49.02
C PHE A 210 -21.09 -16.60 -48.69
N ASN A 211 -21.83 -15.61 -49.20
CA ASN A 211 -23.28 -15.44 -48.98
C ASN A 211 -23.70 -15.55 -47.49
N ILE A 212 -23.00 -14.84 -46.61
CA ILE A 212 -23.26 -14.85 -45.16
C ILE A 212 -23.92 -13.53 -44.73
N GLY A 213 -25.08 -13.66 -44.10
CA GLY A 213 -25.77 -12.57 -43.41
C GLY A 213 -25.45 -12.53 -41.92
N LEU A 214 -25.14 -11.35 -41.37
CA LEU A 214 -24.92 -11.17 -39.92
C LEU A 214 -25.87 -10.16 -39.32
N VAL A 215 -26.47 -10.47 -38.18
CA VAL A 215 -27.34 -9.56 -37.42
C VAL A 215 -26.75 -9.31 -36.04
N TYR A 216 -26.61 -8.03 -35.68
CA TYR A 216 -26.04 -7.59 -34.40
C TYR A 216 -27.07 -6.83 -33.54
N TYR A 217 -27.38 -7.37 -32.37
CA TYR A 217 -28.15 -6.66 -31.34
C TYR A 217 -27.20 -6.04 -30.33
N ASN A 218 -27.11 -4.71 -30.26
CA ASN A 218 -26.26 -4.05 -29.29
C ASN A 218 -26.85 -4.14 -27.89
N ILE A 219 -26.02 -4.57 -26.96
CA ILE A 219 -26.33 -4.63 -25.54
C ILE A 219 -25.24 -3.93 -24.74
N THR A 220 -25.62 -3.44 -23.57
CA THR A 220 -24.69 -2.87 -22.61
C THR A 220 -24.81 -3.63 -21.30
N LEU A 221 -23.70 -4.22 -20.86
CA LEU A 221 -23.58 -4.84 -19.55
C LEU A 221 -22.96 -3.80 -18.61
N SER A 222 -23.64 -3.48 -17.51
CA SER A 222 -23.13 -2.55 -16.49
C SER A 222 -22.91 -3.32 -15.19
N ARG A 223 -21.69 -3.30 -14.65
CA ARG A 223 -21.39 -3.97 -13.37
C ARG A 223 -22.01 -3.20 -12.20
N ARG A 224 -22.51 -3.94 -11.22
CA ARG A 224 -22.95 -3.43 -9.91
C ARG A 224 -21.78 -3.60 -8.92
N PRO A 225 -21.13 -2.50 -8.50
CA PRO A 225 -19.82 -2.57 -7.84
C PRO A 225 -19.88 -2.93 -6.34
N GLN A 226 -21.07 -3.18 -5.77
CA GLN A 226 -21.28 -3.28 -4.32
C GLN A 226 -20.40 -4.33 -3.64
N PHE A 227 -20.26 -5.50 -4.26
CA PHE A 227 -19.39 -6.57 -3.76
C PHE A 227 -17.93 -6.10 -3.65
N TRP A 228 -17.40 -5.50 -4.72
CA TRP A 228 -16.02 -5.02 -4.78
C TRP A 228 -15.77 -3.84 -3.84
N VAL A 229 -16.72 -2.90 -3.75
CA VAL A 229 -16.61 -1.75 -2.85
C VAL A 229 -16.67 -2.19 -1.38
N GLY A 230 -17.63 -3.04 -1.01
CA GLY A 230 -17.86 -3.45 0.37
C GLY A 230 -16.84 -4.45 0.90
N LEU A 231 -16.40 -5.42 0.10
CA LEU A 231 -15.55 -6.53 0.54
C LEU A 231 -14.07 -6.33 0.21
N VAL A 232 -13.74 -5.55 -0.83
CA VAL A 232 -12.35 -5.36 -1.26
C VAL A 232 -11.87 -3.94 -0.94
N ILE A 233 -12.52 -2.90 -1.46
CA ILE A 233 -12.04 -1.51 -1.31
C ILE A 233 -12.19 -1.01 0.14
N THR A 234 -13.32 -1.26 0.80
CA THR A 234 -13.56 -0.74 2.15
C THR A 234 -12.59 -1.33 3.19
N PRO A 235 -12.38 -2.67 3.27
CA PRO A 235 -11.46 -3.24 4.27
C PRO A 235 -10.00 -2.86 4.03
N THR A 236 -9.57 -2.80 2.76
CA THR A 236 -8.21 -2.39 2.39
C THR A 236 -7.94 -0.97 2.83
N PHE A 237 -8.83 -0.03 2.49
CA PHE A 237 -8.73 1.36 2.92
C PHE A 237 -8.66 1.52 4.44
N VAL A 238 -9.49 0.78 5.19
CA VAL A 238 -9.48 0.82 6.67
C VAL A 238 -8.16 0.28 7.22
N ILE A 239 -7.70 -0.86 6.73
CA ILE A 239 -6.44 -1.47 7.15
C ILE A 239 -5.24 -0.56 6.81
N GLY A 240 -5.18 -0.04 5.58
CA GLY A 240 -4.17 0.93 5.14
C GLY A 240 -4.12 2.17 6.04
N SER A 241 -5.29 2.74 6.36
CA SER A 241 -5.41 3.88 7.27
C SER A 241 -4.93 3.57 8.69
N LEU A 242 -5.33 2.41 9.24
CA LEU A 242 -4.91 1.96 10.57
C LEU A 242 -3.39 1.77 10.68
N ILE A 243 -2.75 1.29 9.61
CA ILE A 243 -1.28 1.15 9.57
C ILE A 243 -0.63 2.53 9.56
N ILE A 244 -1.07 3.45 8.70
CA ILE A 244 -0.51 4.80 8.67
C ILE A 244 -0.64 5.46 10.04
N ILE A 245 -1.81 5.35 10.68
CA ILE A 245 -2.03 5.82 12.05
C ILE A 245 -1.10 5.08 13.04
N GLY A 246 -1.00 3.76 12.97
CA GLY A 246 -0.13 2.96 13.84
C GLY A 246 1.37 3.28 13.66
N LEU A 247 1.81 3.63 12.45
CA LEU A 247 3.17 4.04 12.12
C LEU A 247 3.50 5.44 12.69
N PHE A 248 2.54 6.37 12.65
CA PHE A 248 2.73 7.75 13.15
C PHE A 248 2.49 7.89 14.67
N PHE A 249 1.59 7.09 15.24
CA PHE A 249 1.18 7.18 16.65
C PHE A 249 1.69 6.02 17.52
N GLY A 250 2.36 5.02 16.93
CA GLY A 250 2.97 3.91 17.66
C GLY A 250 4.12 4.37 18.54
N GLN A 251 4.03 4.14 19.85
CA GLN A 251 5.07 4.47 20.83
C GLN A 251 5.55 3.18 21.52
N GLY A 252 6.81 2.76 21.34
CA GLY A 252 7.35 1.49 21.84
C GLY A 252 8.77 1.14 21.37
N VAL A 253 9.44 0.19 22.02
CA VAL A 253 10.81 -0.27 21.68
C VAL A 253 10.80 -1.28 20.51
N ASP A 254 9.67 -1.94 20.27
CA ASP A 254 9.46 -2.88 19.17
C ASP A 254 8.67 -2.26 18.00
N ILE A 255 8.60 -0.91 17.90
CA ILE A 255 7.85 -0.23 16.83
C ILE A 255 8.32 -0.75 15.49
N VAL A 256 9.63 -0.85 15.24
CA VAL A 256 10.15 -1.26 13.93
C VAL A 256 9.76 -2.69 13.60
N ASN A 257 9.93 -3.63 14.53
CA ASN A 257 9.58 -5.04 14.29
C ASN A 257 8.07 -5.24 14.11
N ASN A 258 7.25 -4.55 14.90
CA ASN A 258 5.79 -4.61 14.79
C ASN A 258 5.29 -3.84 13.56
N ALA A 259 5.89 -2.70 13.21
CA ALA A 259 5.56 -1.89 12.04
C ALA A 259 5.96 -2.59 10.74
N VAL A 260 7.15 -3.17 10.69
CA VAL A 260 7.61 -4.00 9.58
C VAL A 260 6.76 -5.26 9.50
N GLY A 261 6.44 -5.91 10.62
CA GLY A 261 5.53 -7.06 10.67
C GLY A 261 4.12 -6.75 10.16
N LEU A 262 3.52 -5.66 10.62
CA LEU A 262 2.21 -5.16 10.17
C LEU A 262 2.26 -4.74 8.68
N GLY A 263 3.31 -4.04 8.26
CA GLY A 263 3.55 -3.64 6.88
C GLY A 263 3.71 -4.84 5.94
N LEU A 264 4.46 -5.88 6.34
CA LEU A 264 4.63 -7.10 5.56
C LEU A 264 3.36 -7.93 5.48
N THR A 265 2.64 -8.09 6.60
CA THR A 265 1.38 -8.86 6.62
C THR A 265 0.32 -8.21 5.73
N THR A 266 0.31 -6.89 5.69
CA THR A 266 -0.64 -6.13 4.87
C THR A 266 -0.24 -6.15 3.40
N MET A 267 1.04 -6.06 3.07
CA MET A 267 1.54 -6.36 1.73
C MET A 267 1.16 -7.79 1.27
N MET A 268 1.26 -8.80 2.14
CA MET A 268 0.82 -10.16 1.81
C MET A 268 -0.69 -10.22 1.54
N SER A 269 -1.50 -9.55 2.36
CA SER A 269 -2.95 -9.49 2.15
C SER A 269 -3.33 -8.78 0.85
N MET A 270 -2.64 -7.69 0.49
CA MET A 270 -2.84 -6.98 -0.77
C MET A 270 -2.40 -7.83 -1.96
N MET A 271 -1.29 -8.57 -1.85
CA MET A 271 -0.85 -9.50 -2.90
C MET A 271 -1.83 -10.67 -3.09
N ALA A 272 -2.47 -11.14 -2.02
CA ALA A 272 -3.56 -12.12 -2.15
C ALA A 272 -4.75 -11.54 -2.94
N ILE A 273 -5.11 -10.27 -2.69
CA ILE A 273 -6.16 -9.57 -3.45
C ILE A 273 -5.75 -9.40 -4.92
N VAL A 274 -4.50 -9.04 -5.20
CA VAL A 274 -3.97 -9.00 -6.57
C VAL A 274 -4.05 -10.37 -7.23
N GLY A 275 -3.75 -11.45 -6.50
CA GLY A 275 -3.89 -12.83 -6.99
C GLY A 275 -5.33 -13.18 -7.33
N ILE A 276 -6.31 -12.81 -6.48
CA ILE A 276 -7.73 -12.98 -6.76
C ILE A 276 -8.12 -12.17 -8.01
N LEU A 277 -7.66 -10.93 -8.12
CA LEU A 277 -7.92 -10.05 -9.27
C LEU A 277 -7.34 -10.62 -10.57
N ALA A 278 -6.12 -11.16 -10.52
CA ALA A 278 -5.43 -11.75 -11.65
C ALA A 278 -6.10 -13.04 -12.17
N ASN A 279 -6.78 -13.77 -11.28
CA ASN A 279 -7.54 -14.97 -11.65
C ASN A 279 -8.98 -14.65 -12.07
N ALA A 280 -9.58 -13.58 -11.55
CA ALA A 280 -10.96 -13.20 -11.83
C ALA A 280 -11.13 -12.40 -13.13
N LEU A 281 -10.07 -11.72 -13.60
CA LEU A 281 -10.12 -10.87 -14.80
C LEU A 281 -9.35 -11.48 -15.98
N ALA A 282 -9.75 -11.12 -17.20
CA ALA A 282 -8.94 -11.34 -18.39
C ALA A 282 -7.62 -10.56 -18.31
N LYS A 283 -6.56 -11.17 -18.84
CA LYS A 283 -5.29 -10.49 -19.08
C LYS A 283 -5.49 -9.49 -20.22
N SER A 284 -5.63 -8.21 -19.88
CA SER A 284 -5.78 -7.11 -20.83
C SER A 284 -4.47 -6.34 -21.03
N ALA A 285 -4.42 -5.52 -22.08
CA ALA A 285 -3.31 -4.59 -22.33
C ALA A 285 -3.23 -3.45 -21.28
N TYR A 286 -4.33 -3.18 -20.57
CA TYR A 286 -4.43 -2.10 -19.59
C TYR A 286 -4.68 -2.62 -18.18
N ILE A 287 -4.07 -1.96 -17.19
CA ILE A 287 -4.31 -2.25 -15.77
C ILE A 287 -5.63 -1.57 -15.35
N PRO A 288 -6.57 -2.29 -14.70
CA PRO A 288 -7.83 -1.70 -14.22
C PRO A 288 -7.59 -0.62 -13.15
N ILE A 289 -8.53 0.32 -12.98
CA ILE A 289 -8.48 1.36 -11.92
C ILE A 289 -8.33 0.73 -10.54
N LEU A 290 -9.01 -0.38 -10.25
CA LEU A 290 -8.79 -1.12 -9.00
C LEU A 290 -7.34 -1.62 -8.85
N GLY A 291 -6.72 -2.05 -9.94
CA GLY A 291 -5.29 -2.42 -9.96
C GLY A 291 -4.40 -1.22 -9.65
N TRP A 292 -4.69 -0.05 -10.24
CA TRP A 292 -3.99 1.20 -9.90
C TRP A 292 -4.19 1.61 -8.44
N TYR A 293 -5.38 1.41 -7.89
CA TYR A 293 -5.66 1.64 -6.47
C TYR A 293 -4.78 0.75 -5.58
N VAL A 294 -4.74 -0.56 -5.84
CA VAL A 294 -3.92 -1.51 -5.06
C VAL A 294 -2.42 -1.20 -5.21
N ILE A 295 -1.96 -0.86 -6.42
CA ILE A 295 -0.57 -0.46 -6.66
C ILE A 295 -0.24 0.84 -5.88
N ALA A 296 -1.12 1.84 -5.93
CA ALA A 296 -0.93 3.09 -5.19
C ALA A 296 -0.88 2.84 -3.68
N GLU A 297 -1.75 1.97 -3.17
CA GLU A 297 -1.76 1.58 -1.76
C GLU A 297 -0.45 0.85 -1.37
N ILE A 298 0.02 -0.09 -2.19
CA ILE A 298 1.32 -0.74 -1.99
C ILE A 298 2.45 0.30 -1.99
N VAL A 299 2.45 1.26 -2.91
CA VAL A 299 3.47 2.32 -2.98
C VAL A 299 3.42 3.20 -1.74
N ILE A 300 2.22 3.58 -1.26
CA ILE A 300 2.05 4.39 -0.05
C ILE A 300 2.55 3.63 1.18
N ILE A 301 2.18 2.36 1.35
CA ILE A 301 2.64 1.52 2.46
C ILE A 301 4.16 1.32 2.38
N THR A 302 4.70 1.08 1.18
CA THR A 302 6.14 0.96 0.97
C THR A 302 6.85 2.25 1.33
N PHE A 303 6.35 3.40 0.90
CA PHE A 303 6.90 4.70 1.25
C PHE A 303 6.80 4.98 2.75
N ALA A 304 5.70 4.60 3.40
CA ALA A 304 5.52 4.77 4.85
C ALA A 304 6.49 3.88 5.65
N VAL A 305 6.68 2.62 5.26
CA VAL A 305 7.69 1.73 5.85
C VAL A 305 9.10 2.25 5.57
N LEU A 306 9.40 2.68 4.34
CA LEU A 306 10.68 3.29 4.00
C LEU A 306 10.94 4.59 4.75
N ALA A 307 9.93 5.42 5.00
CA ALA A 307 10.05 6.64 5.79
C ALA A 307 10.34 6.34 7.26
N LEU A 308 9.75 5.26 7.81
CA LEU A 308 10.04 4.79 9.15
C LEU A 308 11.47 4.22 9.24
N LEU A 309 11.88 3.40 8.26
CA LEU A 309 13.26 2.94 8.11
C LEU A 309 14.24 4.10 7.88
N TYR A 310 13.81 5.16 7.20
CA TYR A 310 14.60 6.38 6.98
C TYR A 310 14.73 7.21 8.25
N SER A 311 13.68 7.27 9.09
CA SER A 311 13.75 7.88 10.42
C SER A 311 14.71 7.14 11.35
N GLU A 312 14.80 5.82 11.23
CA GLU A 312 15.83 4.96 11.85
C GLU A 312 17.21 5.14 11.18
N MET A 313 17.26 5.39 9.86
CA MET A 313 18.49 5.72 9.12
C MET A 313 19.01 7.14 9.42
N ILE A 314 18.17 8.04 9.93
CA ILE A 314 18.61 9.27 10.58
C ILE A 314 19.25 8.96 11.95
N GLY A 315 18.87 7.85 12.59
CA GLY A 315 19.73 7.19 13.59
C GLY A 315 21.10 6.83 13.01
N ASN A 316 21.19 6.33 11.77
CA ASN A 316 22.46 6.18 11.03
C ASN A 316 23.10 7.51 10.55
N VAL A 317 22.44 8.66 10.65
CA VAL A 317 23.10 9.98 10.46
C VAL A 317 24.08 10.27 11.61
N THR A 318 24.02 9.55 12.73
CA THR A 318 25.14 9.51 13.69
C THR A 318 26.41 8.91 13.09
N HIS A 319 26.28 7.97 12.15
CA HIS A 319 27.36 7.45 11.30
C HIS A 319 27.92 8.51 10.32
N PHE A 320 27.10 9.52 9.98
CA PHE A 320 27.53 10.70 9.21
C PHE A 320 28.25 11.73 10.10
N LEU A 321 27.94 11.82 11.39
CA LEU A 321 28.71 12.63 12.36
C LEU A 321 30.12 12.08 12.59
N LEU A 322 30.29 10.76 12.47
CA LEU A 322 31.59 10.05 12.36
C LEU A 322 32.42 10.53 11.15
N ILE A 323 31.76 10.76 10.01
CA ILE A 323 32.39 11.30 8.79
C ILE A 323 32.67 12.81 8.91
N ALA A 324 31.83 13.55 9.63
CA ALA A 324 32.04 14.97 9.94
C ALA A 324 33.30 15.18 10.82
N ALA A 325 33.54 14.30 11.81
CA ALA A 325 34.78 14.29 12.58
C ALA A 325 36.02 13.99 11.71
N CYS A 326 35.88 13.13 10.69
CA CYS A 326 36.94 12.86 9.71
C CYS A 326 37.23 14.03 8.75
N THR A 327 36.22 14.82 8.36
CA THR A 327 36.42 16.00 7.50
C THR A 327 36.98 17.20 8.26
N GLU A 328 36.72 17.30 9.57
CA GLU A 328 37.32 18.28 10.47
C GLU A 328 38.86 18.13 10.59
N ILE A 329 39.39 16.93 10.33
CA ILE A 329 40.85 16.63 10.31
C ILE A 329 41.53 17.14 9.04
N TYR A 330 40.86 17.06 7.88
CA TYR A 330 41.50 17.28 6.57
C TYR A 330 41.36 18.71 6.02
N ARG A 331 40.38 19.50 6.46
CA ARG A 331 40.06 20.82 5.85
C ARG A 331 40.28 22.03 6.74
N THR A 332 40.89 21.88 7.92
CA THR A 332 41.09 22.99 8.87
C THR A 332 42.00 24.11 8.33
N PRO A 333 41.50 25.36 8.17
CA PRO A 333 42.34 26.48 7.80
C PRO A 333 43.32 26.84 8.94
N SER A 334 44.53 27.26 8.59
CA SER A 334 45.63 27.57 9.53
C SER A 334 45.24 28.54 10.65
N ALA A 335 44.30 29.45 10.39
CA ALA A 335 43.75 30.43 11.33
C ALA A 335 42.91 29.83 12.48
N LEU A 336 42.38 28.60 12.35
CA LEU A 336 41.61 27.90 13.39
C LEU A 336 42.34 26.67 13.93
N SER A 337 43.60 26.48 13.55
CA SER A 337 44.33 25.23 13.75
C SER A 337 44.70 24.89 15.20
N SER A 338 44.56 25.83 16.14
CA SER A 338 44.65 25.56 17.58
C SER A 338 43.30 25.17 18.19
N TYR A 339 42.19 25.63 17.59
CA TYR A 339 40.82 25.32 18.01
C TYR A 339 40.34 23.98 17.45
N SER A 340 40.90 23.53 16.32
CA SER A 340 40.59 22.22 15.72
C SER A 340 40.91 21.03 16.62
N VAL A 341 41.95 21.13 17.46
CA VAL A 341 42.28 20.09 18.46
C VAL A 341 41.13 19.92 19.45
N LEU A 342 40.46 21.01 19.83
CA LEU A 342 39.36 20.99 20.78
C LEU A 342 38.08 20.46 20.15
N LEU A 343 37.80 20.87 18.91
CA LEU A 343 36.68 20.35 18.12
C LEU A 343 36.81 18.84 17.94
N LEU A 344 38.00 18.35 17.55
CA LEU A 344 38.27 16.93 17.34
C LEU A 344 38.08 16.10 18.61
N ILE A 345 38.61 16.55 19.74
CA ILE A 345 38.44 15.84 21.02
C ILE A 345 36.95 15.81 21.42
N THR A 346 36.24 16.92 21.21
CA THR A 346 34.80 17.01 21.54
C THR A 346 33.96 16.12 20.63
N SER A 347 34.21 16.14 19.31
CA SER A 347 33.49 15.31 18.35
C SER A 347 33.75 13.81 18.56
N SER A 348 34.99 13.42 18.88
CA SER A 348 35.31 12.03 19.21
C SER A 348 34.61 11.56 20.48
N LEU A 349 34.52 12.41 21.50
CA LEU A 349 33.82 12.08 22.74
C LEU A 349 32.31 12.01 22.57
N ASP A 350 31.70 12.95 21.85
CA ASP A 350 30.28 12.95 21.51
C ASP A 350 29.91 11.71 20.70
N MET A 351 30.78 11.30 19.77
CA MET A 351 30.64 10.08 18.98
C MET A 351 30.70 8.81 19.84
N ILE A 352 31.69 8.69 20.72
CA ILE A 352 31.78 7.55 21.66
C ILE A 352 30.54 7.54 22.57
N ALA A 353 30.08 8.71 23.05
CA ALA A 353 28.89 8.82 23.89
C ALA A 353 27.62 8.36 23.17
N ALA A 354 27.44 8.71 21.89
CA ALA A 354 26.31 8.28 21.08
C ALA A 354 26.30 6.76 20.85
N VAL A 355 27.46 6.16 20.54
CA VAL A 355 27.60 4.71 20.34
C VAL A 355 27.30 3.94 21.63
N VAL A 356 27.85 4.40 22.76
CA VAL A 356 27.60 3.80 24.07
C VAL A 356 26.12 3.93 24.45
N SER A 357 25.51 5.10 24.21
CA SER A 357 24.06 5.33 24.43
C SER A 357 23.18 4.40 23.60
N LEU A 358 23.54 4.11 22.34
CA LEU A 358 22.77 3.21 21.47
C LEU A 358 22.81 1.75 21.96
N SER A 359 23.92 1.33 22.56
CA SER A 359 24.05 -0.01 23.14
C SER A 359 23.29 -0.19 24.46
N LEU A 360 22.79 0.90 25.03
CA LEU A 360 22.16 0.97 26.35
C LEU A 360 20.69 1.38 26.23
N ALA A 361 19.78 0.41 26.38
CA ALA A 361 18.41 0.70 26.73
C ALA A 361 18.23 0.39 28.21
N VAL A 362 17.91 1.40 29.02
CA VAL A 362 17.86 1.29 30.47
C VAL A 362 16.52 1.81 30.97
N SER A 363 15.83 1.00 31.76
CA SER A 363 14.68 1.44 32.56
C SER A 363 15.13 1.59 34.01
N LEU A 364 14.81 2.73 34.59
CA LEU A 364 15.06 3.04 35.99
C LEU A 364 13.78 2.76 36.77
N GLN A 365 13.83 1.98 37.83
CA GLN A 365 12.67 1.74 38.69
C GLN A 365 13.08 1.87 40.17
N GLU A 366 12.32 2.66 40.92
CA GLU A 366 12.49 2.78 42.37
C GLU A 366 11.53 1.82 43.09
N SER A 367 12.05 1.06 44.05
CA SER A 367 11.25 0.25 44.97
C SER A 367 11.88 0.28 46.36
N GLU A 368 11.17 0.81 47.36
CA GLU A 368 11.57 0.83 48.78
C GLU A 368 13.01 1.37 49.05
N GLY A 369 13.43 2.43 48.36
CA GLY A 369 14.76 3.03 48.54
C GLY A 369 15.92 2.27 47.86
N VAL A 370 15.60 1.35 46.95
CA VAL A 370 16.55 0.67 46.06
C VAL A 370 16.24 1.07 44.62
N MET A 371 17.30 1.45 43.89
CA MET A 371 17.22 1.75 42.46
C MET A 371 17.54 0.51 41.65
N LEU A 372 16.63 0.14 40.77
CA LEU A 372 16.75 -0.99 39.86
C LEU A 372 17.03 -0.47 38.46
N PHE A 373 18.13 -0.94 37.86
CA PHE A 373 18.43 -0.73 36.46
C PHE A 373 18.09 -2.01 35.69
N VAL A 374 17.10 -1.89 34.80
CA VAL A 374 16.70 -2.96 33.89
C VAL A 374 17.28 -2.65 32.52
N PHE A 375 18.19 -3.50 32.05
CA PHE A 375 18.83 -3.36 30.74
C PHE A 375 18.05 -4.14 29.68
N ILE A 376 17.65 -3.46 28.60
CA ILE A 376 16.87 -4.00 27.47
C ILE A 376 17.69 -3.95 26.16
N GLY A 377 18.88 -3.33 26.19
CA GLY A 377 19.70 -3.09 24.99
C GLY A 377 20.62 -4.24 24.58
N PRO A 378 21.34 -4.10 23.45
CA PRO A 378 22.28 -5.11 22.94
C PRO A 378 23.41 -5.50 23.92
N CYS A 379 23.72 -4.63 24.90
CA CYS A 379 24.69 -4.92 25.95
C CYS A 379 24.33 -6.17 26.78
N THR A 380 23.05 -6.57 26.81
CA THR A 380 22.56 -7.72 27.59
C THR A 380 23.18 -9.04 27.14
N LEU A 381 23.60 -9.14 25.87
CA LEU A 381 24.31 -10.30 25.32
C LEU A 381 25.67 -10.57 26.00
N ALA A 382 26.29 -9.54 26.58
CA ALA A 382 27.57 -9.63 27.28
C ALA A 382 27.42 -9.65 28.82
N GLY A 383 26.20 -9.53 29.34
CA GLY A 383 25.88 -9.63 30.76
C GLY A 383 25.63 -8.30 31.50
N ALA A 384 25.08 -8.41 32.72
CA ALA A 384 24.65 -7.27 33.54
C ALA A 384 25.79 -6.31 33.90
N GLN A 385 26.95 -6.87 34.25
CA GLN A 385 28.13 -6.12 34.65
C GLN A 385 28.66 -5.25 33.50
N PHE A 386 28.59 -5.77 32.27
CA PHE A 386 29.00 -5.06 31.07
C PHE A 386 28.03 -3.92 30.72
N CYS A 387 26.71 -4.16 30.77
CA CYS A 387 25.72 -3.11 30.60
C CYS A 387 25.88 -1.98 31.64
N HIS A 388 26.11 -2.35 32.90
CA HIS A 388 26.29 -1.39 33.97
C HIS A 388 27.59 -0.56 33.79
N PHE A 389 28.69 -1.21 33.38
CA PHE A 389 29.91 -0.51 33.00
C PHE A 389 29.67 0.50 31.87
N MET A 390 28.95 0.10 30.81
CA MET A 390 28.61 0.97 29.70
C MET A 390 27.76 2.17 30.14
N GLN A 391 26.78 1.97 31.03
CA GLN A 391 25.99 3.06 31.61
C GLN A 391 26.86 4.04 32.41
N SER A 392 27.77 3.52 33.23
CA SER A 392 28.74 4.34 33.97
C SER A 392 29.60 5.17 33.02
N PHE A 393 30.13 4.53 31.98
CA PHE A 393 30.96 5.13 30.97
C PHE A 393 30.23 6.23 30.19
N HIS A 394 28.95 6.00 29.84
CA HIS A 394 28.11 6.99 29.18
C HIS A 394 27.96 8.29 30.00
N CYS A 395 27.62 8.18 31.29
CA CYS A 395 27.49 9.33 32.18
C CYS A 395 28.80 10.12 32.29
N GLY A 396 29.95 9.43 32.35
CA GLY A 396 31.27 10.04 32.35
C GLY A 396 31.57 10.83 31.07
N LEU A 397 31.19 10.30 29.91
CA LEU A 397 31.37 10.98 28.62
C LEU A 397 30.52 12.25 28.50
N LEU A 398 29.26 12.22 28.97
CA LEU A 398 28.40 13.41 28.99
C LEU A 398 28.97 14.50 29.90
N MET A 399 29.50 14.11 31.06
CA MET A 399 30.16 15.04 31.98
C MET A 399 31.41 15.66 31.35
N GLN A 400 32.24 14.84 30.70
CA GLN A 400 33.43 15.33 29.99
C GLN A 400 33.09 16.32 28.88
N SER A 401 31.98 16.09 28.16
CA SER A 401 31.54 16.94 27.07
C SER A 401 31.08 18.33 27.55
N ALA A 402 30.43 18.41 28.72
CA ALA A 402 30.08 19.68 29.37
C ALA A 402 31.32 20.48 29.85
N VAL A 403 32.33 19.79 30.39
CA VAL A 403 33.61 20.39 30.78
C VAL A 403 34.36 20.93 29.56
N LEU A 404 34.40 20.18 28.46
CA LEU A 404 35.05 20.60 27.21
C LEU A 404 34.36 21.81 26.56
N LEU A 405 33.03 21.92 26.66
CA LEU A 405 32.31 23.12 26.23
C LEU A 405 32.77 24.37 27.03
N SER A 406 32.97 24.19 28.35
CA SER A 406 33.47 25.26 29.24
C SER A 406 34.91 25.64 28.91
N ILE A 407 35.76 24.65 28.64
CA ILE A 407 37.15 24.86 28.16
C ILE A 407 37.16 25.57 26.81
N SER A 408 36.23 25.24 25.90
CA SER A 408 36.09 25.87 24.58
C SER A 408 35.75 27.36 24.66
N LEU A 409 34.81 27.71 25.53
CA LEU A 409 34.46 29.11 25.82
C LEU A 409 35.62 29.86 26.51
N SER A 410 36.30 29.21 27.45
CA SER A 410 37.45 29.78 28.18
C SER A 410 38.63 30.05 27.26
N PHE A 411 38.97 29.09 26.41
CA PHE A 411 40.02 29.20 25.41
C PHE A 411 39.74 30.33 24.42
N ARG A 412 38.49 30.49 24.01
CA ARG A 412 38.09 31.58 23.10
C ARG A 412 38.15 32.94 23.77
N LEU A 413 37.76 33.05 25.03
CA LEU A 413 37.89 34.28 25.82
C LEU A 413 39.38 34.65 26.01
N TRP A 414 40.21 33.67 26.37
CA TRP A 414 41.65 33.85 26.53
C TRP A 414 42.34 34.31 25.24
N MET A 415 41.96 33.74 24.09
CA MET A 415 42.47 34.15 22.79
C MET A 415 42.15 35.61 22.47
N LEU A 416 40.97 36.12 22.88
CA LEU A 416 40.57 37.51 22.68
C LEU A 416 41.27 38.50 23.62
N GLU A 417 41.80 38.03 24.75
CA GLU A 417 42.54 38.86 25.70
C GLU A 417 44.03 38.99 25.33
N ARG A 418 44.58 38.09 24.51
CA ARG A 418 46.00 38.08 24.13
C ARG A 418 46.23 38.66 22.72
N ARG A 419 47.11 39.67 22.63
CA ARG A 419 47.38 40.43 21.39
C ARG A 419 48.49 39.89 20.46
N SER A 420 49.27 38.86 20.82
CA SER A 420 50.35 38.35 19.95
C SER A 420 50.32 36.83 19.70
N ILE A 421 50.46 36.48 18.42
CA ILE A 421 50.37 35.14 17.81
C ILE A 421 51.79 34.69 17.45
N THR A 422 52.55 34.13 18.41
CA THR A 422 53.91 33.64 18.11
C THR A 422 54.30 32.35 18.84
N ALA A 423 53.32 31.45 19.07
CA ALA A 423 53.60 30.12 19.65
C ALA A 423 52.54 29.05 19.30
N SER A 424 52.13 28.94 18.02
CA SER A 424 51.05 28.02 17.61
C SER A 424 51.34 26.53 17.91
N LEU A 425 52.60 26.10 17.87
CA LEU A 425 53.02 24.72 18.14
C LEU A 425 52.99 24.34 19.63
N ASN A 426 53.39 25.25 20.52
CA ASN A 426 53.35 25.02 21.96
C ASN A 426 51.91 25.09 22.50
N LEU A 427 51.04 25.91 21.90
CA LEU A 427 49.65 26.07 22.33
C LEU A 427 48.82 24.79 22.13
N ARG A 428 49.02 24.06 21.04
CA ARG A 428 48.33 22.77 20.81
C ARG A 428 48.69 21.72 21.87
N ARG A 429 49.98 21.62 22.23
CA ARG A 429 50.46 20.69 23.28
C ARG A 429 49.93 21.07 24.66
N ILE A 430 49.86 22.37 24.96
CA ILE A 430 49.29 22.87 26.23
C ILE A 430 47.79 22.54 26.29
N LEU A 431 47.05 22.81 25.21
CA LEU A 431 45.62 22.52 25.14
C LEU A 431 45.32 21.03 25.27
N LEU A 432 46.13 20.17 24.63
CA LEU A 432 46.04 18.71 24.78
C LEU A 432 46.24 18.28 26.24
N LYS A 433 47.26 18.82 26.93
CA LYS A 433 47.50 18.54 28.35
C LYS A 433 46.33 18.97 29.22
N ILE A 434 45.75 20.15 28.96
CA ILE A 434 44.57 20.64 29.68
C ILE A 434 43.38 19.69 29.48
N CYS A 435 43.11 19.25 28.24
CA CYS A 435 42.05 18.30 27.96
C CYS A 435 42.25 16.95 28.67
N VAL A 436 43.47 16.41 28.67
CA VAL A 436 43.79 15.15 29.38
C VAL A 436 43.59 15.28 30.88
N VAL A 437 44.06 16.38 31.50
CA VAL A 437 43.86 16.63 32.93
C VAL A 437 42.38 16.82 33.25
N SER A 438 41.62 17.47 32.37
CA SER A 438 40.18 17.68 32.57
C SER A 438 39.34 16.40 32.55
N ALA A 439 39.87 15.30 32.00
CA ALA A 439 39.19 14.00 31.97
C ALA A 439 39.29 13.21 33.28
N VAL A 440 40.18 13.62 34.20
CA VAL A 440 40.41 12.92 35.48
C VAL A 440 39.14 12.83 36.34
N PRO A 441 38.36 13.91 36.56
CA PRO A 441 37.10 13.83 37.29
C PRO A 441 36.09 12.86 36.67
N ALA A 442 36.00 12.83 35.33
CA ALA A 442 35.15 11.90 34.62
C ALA A 442 35.55 10.44 34.84
N ALA A 443 36.84 10.13 34.71
CA ALA A 443 37.36 8.79 34.99
C ALA A 443 37.07 8.34 36.44
N ILE A 444 37.25 9.23 37.41
CA ILE A 444 36.96 8.95 38.83
C ILE A 444 35.48 8.62 39.03
N THR A 445 34.56 9.40 38.42
CA THR A 445 33.12 9.13 38.53
C THR A 445 32.70 7.80 37.88
N VAL A 446 33.31 7.42 36.75
CA VAL A 446 33.04 6.14 36.06
C VAL A 446 33.45 4.96 36.93
N ILE A 447 34.65 5.02 37.52
CA ILE A 447 35.18 3.97 38.39
C ILE A 447 34.34 3.86 39.67
N ALA A 448 34.03 5.00 40.30
CA ALA A 448 33.20 5.04 41.50
C ALA A 448 31.80 4.46 41.25
N PHE A 449 31.15 4.83 40.15
CA PHE A 449 29.80 4.37 39.85
C PHE A 449 29.75 2.88 39.51
N HIS A 450 30.75 2.35 38.79
CA HIS A 450 30.84 0.93 38.49
C HIS A 450 31.01 0.06 39.76
N ASN A 451 31.90 0.46 40.68
CA ASN A 451 32.27 -0.34 41.84
C ASN A 451 31.19 -0.43 42.92
N VAL A 452 30.18 0.44 42.87
CA VAL A 452 29.14 0.49 43.90
C VAL A 452 28.00 -0.51 43.59
N ALA A 453 28.00 -1.14 42.41
CA ALA A 453 26.95 -2.04 41.91
C ALA A 453 26.91 -3.39 42.61
N LYS A 454 25.70 -3.92 42.86
CA LYS A 454 25.49 -5.31 43.29
C LYS A 454 24.61 -6.05 42.27
N PHE A 455 24.91 -7.33 42.05
CA PHE A 455 24.35 -8.10 40.91
C PHE A 455 23.53 -9.36 41.29
N ASP A 456 23.49 -9.81 42.56
CA ASP A 456 22.97 -11.17 42.89
C ASP A 456 22.08 -11.33 44.16
N ILE A 457 21.40 -10.29 44.67
CA ILE A 457 20.47 -10.47 45.81
C ILE A 457 19.02 -10.50 45.32
N ILE A 458 18.43 -11.70 45.33
CA ILE A 458 17.01 -11.95 45.03
C ILE A 458 16.16 -11.21 46.06
N ILE A 459 15.38 -10.20 45.64
CA ILE A 459 14.30 -9.63 46.45
C ILE A 459 13.04 -10.46 46.15
N PRO A 460 12.62 -11.38 47.05
CA PRO A 460 11.60 -12.38 46.73
C PRO A 460 10.21 -11.80 46.41
N ARG A 461 9.93 -10.56 46.81
CA ARG A 461 8.63 -9.90 46.58
C ARG A 461 8.44 -9.33 45.17
N LEU A 462 9.51 -8.99 44.43
CA LEU A 462 9.39 -8.50 43.05
C LEU A 462 9.23 -9.63 42.01
N VAL A 463 9.46 -10.89 42.42
CA VAL A 463 9.41 -12.08 41.56
C VAL A 463 8.00 -12.36 41.02
N GLY A 464 6.94 -11.83 41.66
CA GLY A 464 5.56 -12.16 41.29
C GLY A 464 4.87 -11.20 40.31
N GLN A 465 5.29 -9.94 40.18
CA GLN A 465 4.53 -8.94 39.41
C GLN A 465 5.05 -8.68 37.98
N ILE A 466 6.29 -9.07 37.66
CA ILE A 466 6.95 -8.70 36.38
C ILE A 466 7.38 -9.94 35.54
N TYR A 467 7.40 -11.15 36.12
CA TYR A 467 8.03 -12.34 35.53
C TYR A 467 7.12 -13.31 34.76
N SER A 468 6.03 -12.86 34.14
CA SER A 468 5.19 -13.75 33.33
C SER A 468 5.37 -13.64 31.80
N SER A 469 6.25 -12.78 31.29
CA SER A 469 6.39 -12.65 29.83
C SER A 469 7.81 -12.62 29.25
N PHE A 470 8.90 -12.42 30.02
CA PHE A 470 10.28 -12.51 29.51
C PHE A 470 11.30 -12.93 30.59
N ASP A 471 12.21 -13.86 30.28
CA ASP A 471 13.35 -14.27 31.13
C ASP A 471 14.42 -13.15 31.12
N LEU A 472 14.20 -12.09 31.92
CA LEU A 472 15.11 -10.95 32.02
C LEU A 472 16.25 -11.26 33.02
N ARG A 473 17.30 -11.90 32.52
CA ARG A 473 18.61 -12.06 33.18
C ARG A 473 19.61 -11.10 32.54
N PRO A 474 19.51 -9.79 32.79
CA PRO A 474 20.49 -9.19 33.70
C PRO A 474 19.96 -7.95 34.47
N LEU A 475 19.89 -8.05 35.80
CA LEU A 475 19.52 -6.93 36.68
C LEU A 475 20.75 -6.38 37.40
N SER A 476 20.82 -5.06 37.58
CA SER A 476 21.75 -4.46 38.55
C SER A 476 20.97 -3.56 39.49
N PHE A 477 21.28 -3.61 40.78
CA PHE A 477 20.59 -2.83 41.78
C PHE A 477 21.56 -2.13 42.72
N PHE A 478 21.13 -0.97 43.20
CA PHE A 478 21.87 -0.17 44.15
C PHE A 478 20.96 0.26 45.27
N SER A 479 21.26 -0.20 46.49
CA SER A 479 20.58 0.30 47.67
C SER A 479 21.10 1.69 48.01
N LEU A 480 20.19 2.68 48.00
CA LEU A 480 20.51 4.06 48.35
C LEU A 480 20.78 4.25 49.85
N GLN A 481 20.69 3.21 50.68
CA GLN A 481 21.13 3.27 52.07
C GLN A 481 22.66 3.35 52.18
N ASN A 482 23.40 2.97 51.13
CA ASN A 482 24.86 3.04 51.10
C ASN A 482 25.35 4.47 50.85
N LEU A 483 26.17 5.00 51.77
CA LEU A 483 26.76 6.34 51.69
C LEU A 483 27.56 6.57 50.39
N ASN A 484 28.24 5.52 49.90
CA ASN A 484 29.06 5.57 48.68
C ASN A 484 28.22 5.80 47.41
N VAL A 485 26.98 5.29 47.35
CA VAL A 485 26.03 5.54 46.24
C VAL A 485 25.66 7.01 46.23
N LYS A 486 25.22 7.54 47.38
CA LYS A 486 24.80 8.94 47.52
C LYS A 486 25.92 9.90 47.16
N ALA A 487 27.14 9.62 47.64
CA ALA A 487 28.32 10.42 47.34
C ALA A 487 28.65 10.44 45.83
N THR A 488 28.51 9.30 45.15
CA THR A 488 28.82 9.18 43.71
C THR A 488 27.81 9.91 42.84
N VAL A 489 26.52 9.76 43.13
CA VAL A 489 25.44 10.48 42.40
C VAL A 489 25.53 11.98 42.67
N ALA A 490 25.77 12.41 43.92
CA ALA A 490 25.97 13.81 44.25
C ALA A 490 27.18 14.41 43.53
N LEU A 491 28.29 13.68 43.45
CA LEU A 491 29.49 14.11 42.72
C LEU A 491 29.20 14.33 41.22
N MET A 492 28.46 13.41 40.57
CA MET A 492 28.07 13.56 39.16
C MET A 492 27.21 14.81 38.94
N ILE A 493 26.20 15.03 39.78
CA ILE A 493 25.31 16.19 39.69
C ILE A 493 26.10 17.49 39.90
N VAL A 494 26.98 17.54 40.91
CA VAL A 494 27.77 18.74 41.22
C VAL A 494 28.74 19.08 40.09
N VAL A 495 29.51 18.11 39.59
CA VAL A 495 30.49 18.36 38.51
C VAL A 495 29.81 18.80 37.22
N TYR A 496 28.68 18.18 36.86
CA TYR A 496 27.92 18.56 35.67
C TYR A 496 27.36 20.00 35.76
N ASN A 497 26.68 20.31 36.87
CA ASN A 497 26.04 21.61 37.06
C ASN A 497 27.06 22.75 37.23
N THR A 498 28.17 22.49 37.92
CA THR A 498 29.26 23.47 38.04
C THR A 498 29.91 23.77 36.69
N GLY A 499 30.09 22.77 35.83
CA GLY A 499 30.49 22.94 34.44
C GLY A 499 29.53 23.87 33.67
N LEU A 500 28.23 23.59 33.69
CA LEU A 500 27.22 24.39 32.99
C LEU A 500 27.15 25.85 33.48
N ILE A 501 27.16 26.06 34.80
CA ILE A 501 27.15 27.39 35.41
C ILE A 501 28.40 28.17 34.99
N SER A 502 29.57 27.51 35.00
CA SER A 502 30.82 28.12 34.54
C SER A 502 30.74 28.54 33.06
N ALA A 503 30.19 27.71 32.18
CA ALA A 503 29.98 28.04 30.78
C ALA A 503 29.06 29.26 30.59
N ILE A 504 27.98 29.37 31.38
CA ILE A 504 27.06 30.54 31.35
C ILE A 504 27.77 31.82 31.77
N ILE A 505 28.55 31.79 32.86
CA ILE A 505 29.32 32.95 33.34
C ILE A 505 30.34 33.38 32.30
N ILE A 506 31.08 32.43 31.72
CA ILE A 506 32.14 32.70 30.73
C ILE A 506 31.54 33.21 29.43
N ARG A 507 30.41 32.68 28.96
CA ARG A 507 29.67 33.21 27.80
C ARG A 507 29.29 34.68 27.98
N ARG A 508 28.77 35.06 29.16
CA ARG A 508 28.40 36.47 29.44
C ARG A 508 29.62 37.39 29.42
N ARG A 509 30.79 36.92 29.86
CA ARG A 509 32.05 37.68 29.75
C ARG A 509 32.52 37.79 28.29
N LEU A 510 32.46 36.67 27.55
CA LEU A 510 32.83 36.58 26.15
C LEU A 510 31.98 37.49 25.25
N LEU A 511 30.66 37.52 25.46
CA LEU A 511 29.75 38.40 24.72
C LEU A 511 30.06 39.88 24.95
N ARG A 512 30.30 40.29 26.20
CA ARG A 512 30.68 41.68 26.54
C ARG A 512 31.97 42.08 25.85
N LYS A 513 32.98 41.20 25.86
CA LYS A 513 34.25 41.46 25.17
C LYS A 513 34.09 41.48 23.65
N LEU A 514 33.29 40.59 23.08
CA LEU A 514 33.02 40.52 21.64
C LEU A 514 32.28 41.77 21.12
N LEU A 515 31.38 42.34 21.94
CA LEU A 515 30.69 43.60 21.63
C LEU A 515 31.62 44.83 21.69
N SER A 516 32.73 44.76 22.43
CA SER A 516 33.72 45.84 22.53
C SER A 516 34.74 45.90 21.39
N LEU A 517 34.71 44.94 20.45
CA LEU A 517 35.65 44.84 19.32
C LEU A 517 35.14 45.57 18.06
N GLN A 518 36.08 45.94 17.17
CA GLN A 518 35.78 46.48 15.84
C GLN A 518 34.99 45.47 14.97
N LEU A 519 34.14 45.99 14.07
CA LEU A 519 33.21 45.20 13.25
C LEU A 519 33.90 44.07 12.46
N SER A 520 35.08 44.33 11.89
CA SER A 520 35.86 43.37 11.08
C SER A 520 36.44 42.22 11.91
N GLU A 521 36.91 42.49 13.14
CA GLU A 521 37.40 41.47 14.07
C GLU A 521 36.24 40.67 14.65
N ARG A 522 35.14 41.35 14.98
CA ARG A 522 33.92 40.72 15.49
C ARG A 522 33.38 39.66 14.53
N LEU A 523 33.31 39.95 13.23
CA LEU A 523 32.82 38.99 12.22
C LEU A 523 33.65 37.69 12.17
N ARG A 524 34.97 37.75 12.40
CA ARG A 524 35.84 36.55 12.46
C ARG A 524 35.56 35.68 13.70
N HIS A 525 35.18 36.30 14.81
CA HIS A 525 34.93 35.59 16.07
C HIS A 525 33.47 35.19 16.28
N GLN A 526 32.54 35.84 15.59
CA GLN A 526 31.10 35.67 15.78
C GLN A 526 30.58 34.31 15.30
N MET A 527 31.18 33.71 14.26
CA MET A 527 30.78 32.37 13.79
C MET A 527 30.99 31.29 14.86
N VAL A 528 32.19 31.24 15.45
CA VAL A 528 32.54 30.29 16.52
C VAL A 528 31.73 30.59 17.79
N PHE A 529 31.52 31.86 18.10
CA PHE A 529 30.68 32.28 19.23
C PHE A 529 29.22 31.83 19.09
N ASN A 530 28.64 31.93 17.88
CA ASN A 530 27.28 31.47 17.61
C ASN A 530 27.16 29.95 17.73
N SER A 531 28.16 29.18 17.24
CA SER A 531 28.20 27.72 17.40
C SER A 531 28.23 27.31 18.87
N LEU A 532 29.18 27.85 19.64
CA LEU A 532 29.32 27.58 21.07
C LEU A 532 28.09 28.00 21.87
N THR A 533 27.45 29.11 21.48
CA THR A 533 26.21 29.59 22.11
C THR A 533 25.03 28.66 21.84
N ALA A 534 24.93 28.12 20.62
CA ALA A 534 23.90 27.15 20.29
C ALA A 534 24.12 25.82 21.04
N GLN A 535 25.37 25.36 21.17
CA GLN A 535 25.73 24.18 21.95
C GLN A 535 25.38 24.31 23.44
N MET A 536 25.36 25.51 24.00
CA MET A 536 24.97 25.73 25.39
C MET A 536 23.48 25.49 25.69
N PHE A 537 22.63 25.36 24.67
CA PHE A 537 21.24 24.91 24.88
C PHE A 537 21.13 23.40 25.04
N LEU A 538 22.12 22.63 24.57
CA LEU A 538 22.09 21.17 24.64
C LEU A 538 22.19 20.64 26.07
N PRO A 539 23.05 21.15 26.98
CA PRO A 539 23.06 20.76 28.39
C PRO A 539 21.74 21.01 29.14
N LEU A 540 20.87 21.89 28.62
CA LEU A 540 19.58 22.17 29.25
C LEU A 540 18.65 20.95 29.19
N SER A 541 18.75 20.10 28.16
CA SER A 541 17.98 18.85 28.09
C SER A 541 18.39 17.87 29.18
N SER A 542 19.68 17.85 29.56
CA SER A 542 20.19 17.05 30.66
C SER A 542 19.75 17.60 32.02
N VAL A 543 19.60 18.92 32.18
CA VAL A 543 19.00 19.51 33.39
C VAL A 543 17.55 19.09 33.54
N ILE A 544 16.78 19.11 32.44
CA ILE A 544 15.40 18.59 32.42
C ILE A 544 15.37 17.11 32.79
N SER A 545 16.31 16.31 32.25
CA SER A 545 16.51 14.91 32.63
C SER A 545 16.80 14.73 34.13
N CYS A 546 17.68 15.54 34.73
CA CYS A 546 17.95 15.49 36.17
C CYS A 546 16.73 15.86 37.01
N VAL A 547 15.92 16.81 36.57
CA VAL A 547 14.67 17.20 37.25
C VAL A 547 13.64 16.07 37.14
N MET A 548 13.48 15.49 35.96
CA MET A 548 12.61 14.32 35.72
C MET A 548 13.03 13.13 36.58
N TRP A 549 14.34 12.86 36.66
CA TRP A 549 14.91 11.84 37.54
C TRP A 549 14.65 12.16 39.02
N ALA A 550 14.81 13.41 39.45
CA ALA A 550 14.53 13.81 40.84
C ALA A 550 13.04 13.68 41.20
N LEU A 551 12.13 13.98 40.28
CA LEU A 551 10.68 13.84 40.49
C LEU A 551 10.25 12.38 40.64
N ASP A 552 10.84 11.49 39.84
CA ASP A 552 10.66 10.04 39.95
C ASP A 552 11.25 9.53 41.27
N PHE A 553 12.48 9.97 41.60
CA PHE A 553 13.22 9.60 42.82
C PHE A 553 12.57 10.03 44.14
N PHE A 554 11.90 11.18 44.19
CA PHE A 554 11.19 11.61 45.40
C PHE A 554 9.78 10.98 45.51
N GLY A 555 9.40 10.13 44.56
CA GLY A 555 8.07 9.54 44.50
C GLY A 555 6.94 10.56 44.31
N ILE A 556 7.27 11.79 43.87
CA ILE A 556 6.29 12.87 43.65
C ILE A 556 5.45 12.56 42.41
N TYR A 557 6.06 11.98 41.38
CA TYR A 557 5.37 11.56 40.15
C TYR A 557 6.12 10.38 39.50
N GLN A 558 5.55 9.18 39.61
CA GLN A 558 6.12 7.94 39.06
C GLN A 558 5.45 7.58 37.73
N SER A 559 6.22 7.51 36.64
CA SER A 559 5.71 7.15 35.32
C SER A 559 6.78 6.50 34.46
N GLN A 560 6.43 5.39 33.79
CA GLN A 560 7.31 4.69 32.85
C GLN A 560 7.80 5.59 31.71
N TRP A 561 7.01 6.62 31.35
CA TRP A 561 7.40 7.63 30.39
C TRP A 561 8.57 8.50 30.90
N ILE A 562 8.51 8.94 32.15
CA ILE A 562 9.57 9.76 32.75
C ILE A 562 10.87 8.97 32.89
N GLN A 563 10.77 7.72 33.34
CA GLN A 563 11.90 6.81 33.55
C GLN A 563 12.65 6.50 32.25
N ARG A 564 11.94 6.36 31.13
CA ARG A 564 12.55 6.13 29.80
C ARG A 564 13.04 7.43 29.13
N CYS A 565 12.30 8.52 29.28
CA CYS A 565 12.65 9.80 28.66
C CYS A 565 13.86 10.49 29.33
N ALA A 566 14.10 10.28 30.63
CA ALA A 566 15.22 10.92 31.32
C ALA A 566 16.57 10.57 30.66
N LEU A 567 16.83 9.29 30.36
CA LEU A 567 18.08 8.88 29.72
C LEU A 567 18.16 9.36 28.26
N MET A 568 17.06 9.26 27.51
CA MET A 568 16.98 9.72 26.11
C MET A 568 17.19 11.24 25.96
N MET A 569 16.77 12.03 26.95
CA MET A 569 17.00 13.47 26.98
C MET A 569 18.43 13.85 27.36
N SER A 570 19.15 12.96 28.06
CA SER A 570 20.57 13.16 28.41
C SER A 570 21.50 12.95 27.20
N SER A 571 21.13 12.09 26.25
CA SER A 571 21.92 11.78 25.04
C SER A 571 21.71 12.80 23.89
N SER A 572 20.76 13.72 24.03
CA SER A 572 20.52 14.81 23.06
C SER A 572 21.74 15.72 22.86
N PHE A 573 22.62 15.82 23.87
CA PHE A 573 23.88 16.58 23.77
C PHE A 573 24.83 15.99 22.72
N ALA A 574 25.06 14.67 22.78
CA ALA A 574 25.97 13.96 21.89
C ALA A 574 25.49 14.00 20.43
N LEU A 575 24.17 14.05 20.21
CA LEU A 575 23.55 14.11 18.88
C LEU A 575 23.51 15.52 18.30
N GLY A 576 23.21 16.53 19.12
CA GLY A 576 23.05 17.91 18.65
C GLY A 576 24.37 18.66 18.43
N SER A 577 25.41 18.38 19.21
CA SER A 577 26.66 19.14 19.22
C SER A 577 27.38 19.16 17.85
N PRO A 578 27.53 18.02 17.14
CA PRO A 578 28.14 17.98 15.82
C PRO A 578 27.32 18.68 14.72
N ILE A 579 25.98 18.55 14.77
CA ILE A 579 25.06 19.20 13.82
C ILE A 579 25.18 20.72 13.93
N ILE A 580 25.24 21.24 15.16
CA ILE A 580 25.42 22.67 15.41
C ILE A 580 26.75 23.17 14.85
N ASN A 581 27.85 22.44 15.07
CA ASN A 581 29.16 22.82 14.51
C ASN A 581 29.13 22.90 12.98
N LEU A 582 28.49 21.94 12.30
CA LEU A 582 28.38 21.90 10.85
C LEU A 582 27.53 23.04 10.29
N VAL A 583 26.44 23.40 10.98
CA VAL A 583 25.56 24.50 10.57
C VAL A 583 26.23 25.86 10.75
N TYR A 584 26.94 26.11 11.86
CA TYR A 584 27.45 27.45 12.17
C TYR A 584 28.85 27.75 11.64
N LEU A 585 29.69 26.74 11.37
CA LEU A 585 31.06 26.95 10.89
C LEU A 585 31.14 26.94 9.36
N ARG A 586 31.08 28.14 8.74
CA ARG A 586 31.13 28.33 7.27
C ARG A 586 32.27 27.61 6.52
N PRO A 587 33.52 27.52 7.02
CA PRO A 587 34.61 26.85 6.31
C PRO A 587 34.41 25.34 6.09
N TYR A 588 33.46 24.74 6.82
CA TYR A 588 33.12 23.32 6.72
C TYR A 588 31.82 23.08 5.92
N ARG A 589 31.19 24.16 5.40
CA ARG A 589 29.97 24.11 4.59
C ARG A 589 30.25 24.08 3.08
N ALA A 590 31.43 24.54 2.66
CA ALA A 590 31.96 24.40 1.30
C ALA A 590 32.89 23.18 1.26
#